data_AF-A0AAV0HF96-F1
#
_entry.id   AF-A0AAV0HF96-F1
#
_cell.length_a   1.000
_cell.length_b   1.000
_cell.length_c   1.000
_cell.angle_alpha   90.00
_cell.angle_beta   90.00
_cell.angle_gamma   90.00
#
_symmetry.space_group_name_H-M   'P 1'
#
loop_
_entity.id
_entity.type
_entity.pdbx_description
1 polymer ?
#
loop_
_entity_poly.entity_id
_entity_poly.type
_entity_poly.pdbx_seq_one_letter_code
_entity_poly.pdbx_strand_id
1 'polypeptide(L)'
;MVEWHLPDRSYRQYRMEQPIPQDPPAGFRELHAIDLRHTAKNWVLKHGFYINIWENRSQWVVQGMPETRPMGYHDGYMQWYRKFTMRWVPHEMP
;
A
#
# COMPACT_ATOMS: atom_id res chain seq x y z
N MET A 1 11.83 11.39 -0.38
CA MET A 1 10.42 10.95 -0.43
C MET A 1 10.33 9.66 0.38
N VAL A 2 9.42 9.58 1.36
CA VAL A 2 9.23 8.36 2.16
C VAL A 2 8.10 7.57 1.49
N GLU A 3 8.41 6.40 0.94
CA GLU A 3 7.40 5.47 0.43
C GLU A 3 7.05 4.45 1.52
N TRP A 4 5.76 4.31 1.80
CA TRP A 4 5.28 3.35 2.78
C TRP A 4 5.16 1.96 2.13
N HIS A 5 5.83 0.97 2.72
CA HIS A 5 5.67 -0.41 2.28
C HIS A 5 4.38 -0.98 2.88
N LEU A 6 3.44 -1.40 2.03
CA LEU A 6 2.19 -2.06 2.41
C LEU A 6 2.35 -3.57 2.13
N PRO A 7 2.85 -4.35 3.11
CA PRO A 7 3.17 -5.76 2.89
C PRO A 7 1.92 -6.56 2.50
N ASP A 8 0.76 -6.13 2.97
CA ASP A 8 -0.53 -6.73 2.66
C ASP A 8 -0.96 -6.59 1.19
N ARG A 9 -0.27 -5.79 0.38
CA ARG A 9 -0.51 -5.63 -1.06
C ARG A 9 0.39 -6.52 -1.93
N SER A 10 1.28 -7.28 -1.30
CA SER A 10 2.34 -8.03 -1.98
C SER A 10 2.30 -9.54 -1.79
N TYR A 11 1.21 -10.11 -1.22
CA TYR A 11 1.09 -11.55 -0.95
C TYR A 11 1.39 -12.41 -2.20
N ARG A 12 0.96 -11.96 -3.38
CA ARG A 12 1.18 -12.69 -4.64
C ARG A 12 2.64 -12.86 -5.03
N GLN A 13 3.51 -11.90 -4.68
CA GLN A 13 4.94 -12.02 -4.94
C GLN A 13 5.58 -13.17 -4.16
N TYR A 14 4.96 -13.54 -3.04
CA TYR A 14 5.37 -14.63 -2.15
C TYR A 14 4.54 -15.90 -2.33
N ARG A 15 3.78 -16.02 -3.43
CA ARG A 15 2.89 -17.17 -3.73
C ARG A 15 1.83 -17.41 -2.65
N MET A 16 1.30 -16.33 -2.06
CA MET A 16 0.20 -16.39 -1.10
C MET A 16 -1.09 -15.84 -1.72
N GLU A 17 -2.23 -16.32 -1.23
CA GLU A 17 -3.55 -15.79 -1.54
C GLU A 17 -3.64 -14.34 -1.09
N GLN A 18 -4.11 -13.50 -1.99
CA GLN A 18 -4.13 -12.06 -1.78
C GLN A 18 -5.51 -11.66 -1.23
N PRO A 19 -5.62 -11.25 0.04
CA PRO A 19 -6.86 -10.68 0.55
C PRO A 19 -7.10 -9.30 -0.07
N ILE A 20 -8.32 -8.78 0.10
CA ILE A 20 -8.60 -7.37 -0.16
C ILE A 20 -7.70 -6.54 0.77
N PRO A 21 -6.80 -5.69 0.24
CA PRO A 21 -5.88 -4.92 1.07
C PRO A 21 -6.61 -3.96 2.00
N GLN A 22 -6.01 -3.71 3.16
CA GLN A 22 -6.49 -2.66 4.05
C GLN A 22 -6.21 -1.27 3.45
N ASP A 23 -6.99 -0.30 3.90
CA ASP A 23 -6.72 1.09 3.57
C ASP A 23 -5.36 1.50 4.13
N PRO A 24 -4.56 2.26 3.36
CA PRO A 24 -3.28 2.75 3.85
C PRO A 24 -3.49 3.62 5.10
N PRO A 25 -2.49 3.69 6.00
CA PRO A 25 -2.57 4.55 7.17
C PRO A 25 -2.95 5.99 6.82
N ALA A 26 -3.76 6.63 7.67
CA ALA A 26 -4.10 8.04 7.52
C ALA A 26 -2.83 8.89 7.40
N GLY A 27 -2.82 9.86 6.49
CA GLY A 27 -1.61 10.65 6.21
C GLY A 27 -0.72 10.10 5.08
N PHE A 28 -1.01 8.91 4.52
CA PHE A 28 -0.17 8.32 3.47
C PHE A 28 -0.09 9.17 2.20
N ARG A 29 -1.22 9.72 1.74
CA ARG A 29 -1.24 10.58 0.53
C ARG A 29 -0.52 11.90 0.78
N GLU A 30 -0.60 12.39 2.01
CA GLU A 30 0.00 13.63 2.44
C GLU A 30 1.53 13.55 2.49
N LEU A 31 2.13 12.35 2.60
CA LEU A 31 3.58 12.14 2.45
C LEU A 31 4.07 12.51 1.04
N HIS A 32 3.31 12.15 0.01
CA HIS A 32 3.66 12.44 -1.38
C HIS A 32 3.57 13.94 -1.70
N ALA A 33 2.78 14.68 -0.93
CA ALA A 33 2.64 16.13 -1.05
C ALA A 33 3.72 16.91 -0.29
N ILE A 34 4.62 16.23 0.44
CA ILE A 34 5.75 16.88 1.12
C ILE A 34 6.82 17.23 0.09
N ASP A 35 6.76 18.45 -0.42
CA ASP A 35 7.84 19.04 -1.22
C ASP A 35 8.94 19.62 -0.31
N LEU A 36 10.20 19.36 -0.68
CA LEU A 36 11.40 19.78 0.04
C LEU A 36 11.74 21.27 -0.17
N ARG A 37 11.03 21.97 -1.06
CA ARG A 37 11.43 23.31 -1.53
C ARG A 37 11.30 24.44 -0.50
N HIS A 38 10.46 24.35 0.54
CA HIS A 38 10.25 25.47 1.48
C HIS A 38 9.80 25.05 2.88
N THR A 39 10.65 24.44 3.72
CA THR A 39 10.20 24.17 5.11
C THR A 39 11.28 24.24 6.18
N ALA A 40 11.16 25.25 7.06
CA ALA A 40 11.61 25.21 8.46
C ALA A 40 10.69 24.29 9.31
N LYS A 41 10.19 23.18 8.74
CA LYS A 41 9.32 22.25 9.46
C LYS A 41 10.18 21.43 10.40
N ASN A 42 9.66 21.21 11.60
CA ASN A 42 10.22 20.24 12.52
C ASN A 42 9.98 18.83 11.96
N TRP A 43 10.98 18.32 11.23
CA TRP A 43 10.96 17.01 10.59
C TRP A 43 10.79 15.87 11.60
N VAL A 44 11.25 16.04 12.83
CA VAL A 44 11.06 15.06 13.91
C VAL A 44 9.57 14.93 14.25
N LEU A 45 8.86 16.05 14.39
CA LEU A 45 7.40 16.01 14.62
C LEU A 45 6.65 15.50 13.39
N LYS A 46 7.08 15.87 12.19
CA LYS A 46 6.40 15.47 10.94
C LYS A 46 6.58 13.99 10.62
N HIS A 47 7.75 13.42 10.91
CA HIS A 47 8.07 12.02 10.65
C HIS A 47 7.94 11.10 11.86
N GLY A 48 7.81 11.62 13.08
CA GLY A 48 7.80 10.82 14.31
C GLY A 48 6.76 9.70 14.29
N PHE A 49 5.57 9.96 13.73
CA PHE A 49 4.56 8.92 13.51
C PHE A 49 5.07 7.77 12.62
N TYR A 50 5.64 8.08 11.45
CA TYR A 50 6.15 7.07 10.52
C TYR A 50 7.39 6.34 11.06
N ILE A 51 8.26 7.05 11.79
CA ILE A 51 9.41 6.46 12.47
C ILE A 51 8.93 5.44 13.49
N ASN A 52 7.94 5.77 14.31
CA ASN A 52 7.39 4.86 15.30
C ASN A 52 6.81 3.59 14.64
N ILE A 53 6.09 3.72 13.53
CA ILE A 53 5.58 2.54 12.82
C ILE A 53 6.74 1.69 12.25
N TRP A 54 7.78 2.33 11.70
CA TRP A 54 8.97 1.62 11.18
C TRP A 54 9.77 0.89 12.28
N GLU A 55 9.90 1.51 13.45
CA GLU A 55 10.51 0.87 14.62
C GLU A 55 9.75 -0.39 15.03
N ASN A 56 8.41 -0.35 14.91
CA ASN A 56 7.52 -1.46 15.21
C ASN A 56 7.24 -2.36 13.99
N ARG A 57 8.02 -2.28 12.90
CA ARG A 57 7.78 -3.02 11.65
C ARG A 57 7.66 -4.54 11.82
N SER A 58 8.25 -5.14 12.85
CA SER A 58 8.10 -6.56 13.15
C SER A 58 6.65 -6.96 13.48
N GLN A 59 5.84 -6.01 13.94
CA GLN A 59 4.40 -6.21 14.18
C GLN A 59 3.59 -6.21 12.88
N TRP A 60 4.17 -5.74 11.77
CA TRP A 60 3.52 -5.60 10.46
C TRP A 60 3.87 -6.72 9.49
N VAL A 61 4.39 -7.84 10.01
CA VAL A 61 4.63 -9.05 9.22
C VAL A 61 3.28 -9.69 8.91
N VAL A 62 3.01 -9.85 7.62
CA VAL A 62 1.79 -10.49 7.13
C VAL A 62 1.98 -11.99 6.95
N GLN A 63 0.96 -12.76 7.32
CA GLN A 63 0.90 -14.21 7.14
C GLN A 63 -0.28 -14.53 6.23
N GLY A 64 -0.09 -15.45 5.29
CA GLY A 64 -1.09 -15.76 4.27
C GLY A 64 -1.17 -17.25 3.98
N MET A 65 -2.31 -17.66 3.44
CA MET A 65 -2.47 -19.00 2.89
C MET A 65 -1.71 -19.09 1.56
N PRO A 66 -1.09 -20.24 1.23
CA PRO A 66 -0.48 -20.42 -0.09
C PRO A 66 -1.52 -20.27 -1.21
N GLU A 67 -1.14 -19.67 -2.33
CA GLU A 67 -1.99 -19.58 -3.52
C GLU A 67 -2.19 -20.99 -4.10
N THR A 68 -3.34 -21.61 -3.81
CA THR A 68 -3.63 -22.99 -4.22
C THR A 68 -4.28 -23.08 -5.60
N ARG A 69 -4.91 -22.00 -6.07
CA ARG A 69 -5.65 -21.94 -7.33
C ARG A 69 -5.55 -20.56 -7.97
N PRO A 70 -5.70 -20.45 -9.30
CA PRO A 70 -5.88 -19.16 -9.95
C PRO A 70 -7.13 -18.45 -9.41
N MET A 71 -7.01 -17.16 -9.11
CA MET A 71 -8.16 -16.34 -8.70
C MET A 71 -9.15 -16.19 -9.86
N GLY A 72 -10.38 -16.62 -9.62
CA GLY A 72 -11.46 -16.54 -10.60
C GLY A 72 -11.90 -15.09 -10.86
N TYR A 73 -12.66 -14.88 -11.94
CA TYR A 73 -13.19 -13.55 -12.26
C TYR A 73 -14.03 -12.96 -11.11
N HIS A 74 -14.82 -13.79 -10.42
CA HIS A 74 -15.66 -13.38 -9.30
C HIS A 74 -14.96 -13.40 -7.93
N ASP A 75 -13.64 -13.61 -7.88
CA ASP A 75 -12.88 -13.52 -6.63
C ASP A 75 -13.00 -12.12 -6.02
N GLY A 76 -13.15 -12.04 -4.69
CA GLY A 76 -13.31 -10.78 -3.96
C GLY A 76 -12.15 -9.82 -4.18
N TYR A 77 -10.91 -10.33 -4.21
CA TYR A 77 -9.74 -9.54 -4.53
C TYR A 77 -9.76 -9.08 -6.00
N MET A 78 -10.10 -9.94 -6.95
CA MET A 78 -10.13 -9.57 -8.37
C MET A 78 -11.19 -8.50 -8.68
N GLN A 79 -12.34 -8.55 -7.99
CA GLN A 79 -13.36 -7.51 -8.07
C GLN A 79 -12.86 -6.18 -7.50
N TRP A 80 -12.24 -6.21 -6.32
CA TRP A 80 -11.61 -5.04 -5.71
C TRP A 80 -10.52 -4.46 -6.64
N TYR A 81 -9.61 -5.29 -7.14
CA TYR A 81 -8.52 -4.90 -8.02
C TYR A 81 -9.04 -4.19 -9.26
N ARG A 82 -10.02 -4.74 -9.98
CA ARG A 82 -10.58 -4.07 -11.17
C ARG A 82 -11.21 -2.72 -10.82
N LYS A 83 -11.96 -2.63 -9.71
CA LYS A 83 -12.58 -1.36 -9.27
C LYS A 83 -11.54 -0.27 -9.00
N PHE A 84 -10.41 -0.64 -8.39
CA PHE A 84 -9.39 0.32 -7.98
C PHE A 84 -8.38 0.62 -9.08
N THR A 85 -7.99 -0.35 -9.91
CA THR A 85 -6.93 -0.17 -10.93
C THR A 85 -7.47 0.37 -12.27
N MET A 86 -8.71 0.03 -12.67
CA MET A 86 -9.29 0.57 -13.92
C MET A 86 -9.59 2.07 -13.84
N ARG A 87 -9.71 2.62 -12.63
CA ARG A 87 -9.93 4.07 -12.43
C ARG A 87 -8.68 4.91 -12.70
N TRP A 88 -7.52 4.29 -12.89
CA TRP A 88 -6.22 4.95 -13.07
C TRP A 88 -5.56 4.70 -14.42
N VAL A 89 -6.26 4.10 -15.38
CA VAL A 89 -5.79 4.08 -16.77
C VAL A 89 -6.31 5.37 -17.44
N PRO A 90 -5.46 6.37 -17.75
CA PRO A 90 -5.89 7.44 -18.64
C PRO A 90 -6.32 6.76 -19.94
N HIS A 91 -7.53 7.07 -20.41
CA HIS A 91 -7.97 6.65 -21.72
C HIS A 91 -7.17 7.42 -22.77
N GLU A 92 -5.94 7.02 -23.05
CA GLU A 92 -5.25 7.25 -24.31
C GLU A 92 -4.18 6.18 -24.45
N MET A 93 -4.38 5.24 -25.38
CA MET A 93 -3.31 4.71 -26.22
C MET A 93 -3.93 4.32 -27.58
N PRO A 94 -3.16 4.53 -28.68
CA PRO A 94 -3.64 4.69 -30.06
C PRO A 94 -4.20 3.43 -30.72
#